data_AF-A0A957APQ1-F1
#
_entry.id   AF-A0A957APQ1-F1
#
_cell.length_a   1.000
_cell.length_b   1.000
_cell.length_c   1.000
_cell.angle_alpha   90.00
_cell.angle_beta   90.00
_cell.angle_gamma   90.00
#
_symmetry.space_group_name_H-M   'P 1'
#
loop_
_entity.id
_entity.type
_entity.pdbx_description
1 polymer ?
#
loop_
_entity_poly.entity_id
_entity_poly.type
_entity_poly.pdbx_seq_one_letter_code
_entity_poly.pdbx_strand_id
1 'polypeptide(L)'
;MRNLLPGKLFACVLFLLLVATGCRAAAARPVVLAPEPGEELSGGQATVFDTSPNAFSLPVPGLEREQRLLFFVGNSFFNQNWVTAPASTTARDGLGPLFNAHSCAGCHFKDGRGRPPAADGELSTGFLLRLSVPGTTVSGAPQPEPVYGGQLQDQAIMGLAAEGAISVAYEDVPFTLGDGTVIILRRPAYAIKDLAYGDMAAETMVSPRVANQMLGMGLLEAVPEEGIVAAADPDDRDGDGISGRANYVWDSLNER
;
A
#
# COMPACT_ATOMS: atom_id res chain seq x y z
N MET A 1 -13.03 83.08 13.43
CA MET A 1 -13.84 82.91 12.20
C MET A 1 -12.97 82.26 11.14
N ARG A 2 -13.42 81.10 10.60
CA ARG A 2 -13.04 80.49 9.31
C ARG A 2 -11.58 79.97 9.20
N ASN A 3 -11.25 78.79 8.66
CA ASN A 3 -12.00 77.89 7.78
C ASN A 3 -11.32 76.51 7.65
N LEU A 4 -12.16 75.47 7.52
CA LEU A 4 -12.11 74.34 6.58
C LEU A 4 -11.00 73.25 6.70
N LEU A 5 -11.50 72.07 7.08
CA LEU A 5 -10.99 70.71 6.92
C LEU A 5 -10.35 70.37 5.56
N PRO A 6 -9.31 69.52 5.53
CA PRO A 6 -8.98 68.62 4.44
C PRO A 6 -9.21 67.14 4.83
N GLY A 7 -10.32 66.84 5.53
CA GLY A 7 -10.53 65.51 6.14
C GLY A 7 -11.08 64.42 5.21
N LYS A 8 -11.54 64.75 4.00
CA LYS A 8 -12.30 63.81 3.14
C LYS A 8 -11.52 63.22 1.95
N LEU A 9 -10.38 63.81 1.56
CA LEU A 9 -9.56 63.25 0.47
C LEU A 9 -8.63 62.12 0.95
N PHE A 10 -8.25 62.12 2.22
CA PHE A 10 -7.30 61.14 2.78
C PHE A 10 -7.93 59.75 2.99
N ALA A 11 -9.25 59.68 3.22
CA ALA A 11 -9.94 58.42 3.50
C ALA A 11 -10.13 57.53 2.25
N CYS A 12 -10.24 58.12 1.05
CA CYS A 12 -10.35 57.33 -0.20
C CYS A 12 -9.01 56.74 -0.65
N VAL A 13 -7.89 57.42 -0.40
CA VAL A 13 -6.56 56.91 -0.77
C VAL A 13 -6.11 55.79 0.18
N LEU A 14 -6.49 55.85 1.47
CA LEU A 14 -6.15 54.81 2.44
C LEU A 14 -6.95 53.51 2.22
N PHE A 15 -8.19 53.59 1.73
CA PHE A 15 -9.00 52.39 1.43
C PHE A 15 -8.56 51.70 0.13
N LEU A 16 -8.04 52.44 -0.86
CA LEU A 16 -7.45 51.85 -2.08
C LEU A 16 -6.07 51.22 -1.84
N LEU A 17 -5.32 51.66 -0.83
CA LEU A 17 -4.04 51.05 -0.44
C LEU A 17 -4.20 49.77 0.40
N LEU A 18 -5.36 49.56 1.02
CA LEU A 18 -5.67 48.36 1.83
C LEU A 18 -6.22 47.18 1.02
N VAL A 19 -6.61 47.39 -0.25
CA VAL A 19 -7.04 46.30 -1.16
C VAL A 19 -5.88 45.78 -2.02
N ALA A 20 -4.73 46.47 -2.04
CA ALA A 20 -3.55 46.06 -2.80
C ALA A 20 -2.60 45.11 -2.04
N THR A 21 -2.82 44.86 -0.74
CA THR A 21 -2.19 43.75 -0.02
C THR A 21 -3.00 42.47 -0.23
N GLY A 22 -3.29 42.16 -1.49
CA GLY A 22 -3.63 40.80 -1.88
C GLY A 22 -2.46 39.92 -1.45
N CYS A 23 -2.74 38.87 -0.69
CA CYS A 23 -1.79 37.82 -0.39
C CYS A 23 -1.17 37.34 -1.70
N ARG A 24 0.02 37.85 -2.02
CA ARG A 24 0.97 37.10 -2.83
C ARG A 24 1.32 35.94 -1.93
N ALA A 25 0.59 34.83 -2.06
CA ALA A 25 1.16 33.54 -1.78
C ALA A 25 2.50 33.55 -2.52
N ALA A 26 3.59 33.69 -1.77
CA ALA A 26 4.90 33.58 -2.34
C ALA A 26 4.90 32.18 -2.95
N ALA A 27 4.76 32.10 -4.27
CA ALA A 27 4.88 30.84 -4.97
C ALA A 27 6.20 30.26 -4.47
N ALA A 28 6.11 29.20 -3.67
CA ALA A 28 7.28 28.54 -3.11
C ALA A 28 8.21 28.31 -4.30
N ARG A 29 9.40 28.90 -4.27
CA ARG A 29 10.37 28.67 -5.34
C ARG A 29 10.49 27.17 -5.47
N PRO A 30 10.35 26.58 -6.67
CA PRO A 30 10.48 25.15 -6.83
C PRO A 30 11.84 24.78 -6.25
N VAL A 31 11.82 24.00 -5.17
CA VAL A 31 13.03 23.46 -4.59
C VAL A 31 13.59 22.55 -5.66
N VAL A 32 14.73 22.93 -6.24
CA VAL A 32 15.43 22.06 -7.17
C VAL A 32 15.98 20.93 -6.33
N LEU A 33 15.27 19.79 -6.36
CA LEU A 33 15.74 18.57 -5.73
C LEU A 33 17.01 18.14 -6.46
N ALA A 34 18.14 18.20 -5.77
CA ALA A 34 19.39 17.61 -6.20
C ALA A 34 19.59 16.34 -5.37
N PRO A 35 20.05 15.23 -5.98
CA PRO A 35 20.26 14.01 -5.23
C PRO A 35 21.31 14.24 -4.15
N GLU A 36 21.04 13.75 -2.95
CA GLU A 36 22.03 13.75 -1.86
C GLU A 36 23.16 12.77 -2.18
N PRO A 37 24.40 13.01 -1.71
CA PRO A 37 25.49 12.05 -1.92
C PRO A 37 25.12 10.66 -1.38
N GLY A 38 25.09 9.65 -2.26
CA GLY A 38 24.73 8.28 -1.90
C GLY A 38 23.25 7.93 -2.08
N GLU A 39 22.39 8.86 -2.50
CA GLU A 39 20.98 8.60 -2.79
C GLU A 39 20.80 7.58 -3.94
N GLU A 40 21.79 7.47 -4.83
CA GLU A 40 21.84 6.43 -5.86
C GLU A 40 21.98 5.01 -5.30
N LEU A 41 22.33 4.87 -4.02
CA LEU A 41 22.48 3.61 -3.29
C LEU A 41 21.28 3.40 -2.35
N SER A 42 20.09 3.21 -2.91
CA SER A 42 18.84 3.04 -2.14
C SER A 42 18.84 1.84 -1.17
N GLY A 43 19.70 0.84 -1.39
CA GLY A 43 19.96 -0.27 -0.47
C GLY A 43 21.32 -0.20 0.22
N GLY A 44 22.01 0.95 0.20
CA GLY A 44 23.40 1.09 0.64
C GLY A 44 24.33 0.13 -0.11
N GLN A 45 25.14 -0.62 0.62
CA GLN A 45 26.02 -1.66 0.04
C GLN A 45 25.26 -2.82 -0.61
N ALA A 46 23.97 -3.00 -0.28
CA ALA A 46 23.12 -4.01 -0.89
C ALA A 46 22.48 -3.57 -2.21
N THR A 47 22.76 -2.35 -2.69
CA THR A 47 22.19 -1.82 -3.93
C THR A 47 22.64 -2.65 -5.13
N VAL A 48 21.68 -3.01 -5.98
CA VAL A 48 21.92 -3.66 -7.27
C VAL A 48 21.41 -2.77 -8.39
N PHE A 49 22.27 -2.46 -9.35
CA PHE A 49 21.94 -1.66 -10.52
C PHE A 49 21.37 -2.54 -11.64
N ASP A 50 20.17 -3.07 -11.42
CA ASP A 50 19.40 -3.84 -12.40
C ASP A 50 18.04 -3.16 -12.60
N THR A 51 17.70 -2.88 -13.85
CA THR A 51 16.41 -2.26 -14.24
C THR A 51 15.54 -3.22 -15.04
N SER A 52 15.96 -4.48 -15.15
CA SER A 52 15.19 -5.53 -15.78
C SER A 52 14.05 -5.98 -14.86
N PRO A 53 13.09 -6.78 -15.38
CA PRO A 53 12.04 -7.36 -14.56
C PRO A 53 12.51 -8.28 -13.42
N ASN A 54 13.81 -8.61 -13.34
CA ASN A 54 14.37 -9.48 -12.30
C ASN A 54 15.14 -8.69 -11.22
N ALA A 55 15.03 -7.36 -11.20
CA ALA A 55 15.80 -6.50 -10.30
C ALA A 55 15.69 -6.86 -8.81
N PHE A 56 14.57 -7.44 -8.39
CA PHE A 56 14.31 -7.84 -7.00
C PHE A 56 14.60 -9.32 -6.70
N SER A 57 14.94 -10.11 -7.72
CA SER A 57 15.20 -11.55 -7.60
C SER A 57 16.68 -11.88 -7.38
N LEU A 58 17.53 -10.87 -7.20
CA LEU A 58 18.97 -11.04 -7.09
C LEU A 58 19.39 -11.15 -5.61
N PRO A 59 20.36 -12.03 -5.30
CA PRO A 59 20.96 -12.03 -3.98
C PRO A 59 21.66 -10.70 -3.72
N VAL A 60 21.68 -10.29 -2.45
CA VAL A 60 22.46 -9.14 -1.99
C VAL A 60 23.93 -9.30 -2.40
N PRO A 61 24.60 -8.26 -2.93
CA PRO A 61 26.04 -8.30 -3.21
C PRO A 61 26.85 -8.59 -1.95
N GLY A 62 27.96 -9.32 -2.10
CA GLY A 62 28.89 -9.58 -0.99
C GLY A 62 28.52 -10.73 -0.06
N LEU A 63 27.45 -11.50 -0.36
CA LEU A 63 27.16 -12.73 0.38
C LEU A 63 28.29 -13.76 0.24
N GLU A 64 28.65 -14.38 1.37
CA GLU A 64 29.52 -15.55 1.41
C GLU A 64 28.91 -16.72 0.63
N ARG A 65 29.75 -17.67 0.22
CA ARG A 65 29.30 -18.81 -0.60
C ARG A 65 28.16 -19.57 0.06
N GLU A 66 28.26 -19.84 1.35
CA GLU A 66 27.25 -20.57 2.13
C GLU A 66 25.95 -19.77 2.23
N GLN A 67 26.01 -18.45 2.39
CA GLN A 67 24.83 -17.57 2.41
C GLN A 67 24.15 -17.52 1.04
N ARG A 68 24.93 -17.50 -0.04
CA ARG A 68 24.40 -17.53 -1.41
C ARG A 68 23.69 -18.86 -1.71
N LEU A 69 24.18 -19.98 -1.18
CA LEU A 69 23.48 -21.26 -1.24
C LEU A 69 22.13 -21.20 -0.51
N LEU A 70 22.09 -20.65 0.70
CA LEU A 70 20.84 -20.47 1.45
C LEU A 70 19.83 -19.60 0.70
N PHE A 71 20.29 -18.50 0.08
CA PHE A 71 19.46 -17.65 -0.78
C PHE A 71 18.81 -18.46 -1.90
N PHE A 72 19.58 -19.24 -2.66
CA PHE A 72 19.02 -20.00 -3.79
C PHE A 72 18.09 -21.14 -3.35
N VAL A 73 18.35 -21.77 -2.20
CA VAL A 73 17.42 -22.74 -1.60
C VAL A 73 16.10 -22.06 -1.25
N GLY A 74 16.14 -20.93 -0.53
CA GLY A 74 14.95 -20.15 -0.19
C GLY A 74 14.19 -19.68 -1.43
N ASN A 75 14.89 -19.15 -2.43
CA ASN A 75 14.31 -18.76 -3.72
C ASN A 75 13.65 -19.96 -4.44
N SER A 76 14.25 -21.15 -4.37
CA SER A 76 13.63 -22.36 -4.94
C SER A 76 12.32 -22.70 -4.24
N PHE A 77 12.23 -22.59 -2.91
CA PHE A 77 10.98 -22.80 -2.16
C PHE A 77 9.95 -21.72 -2.47
N PHE A 78 10.38 -20.46 -2.58
CA PHE A 78 9.51 -19.32 -2.89
C PHE A 78 8.80 -19.46 -4.24
N ASN A 79 9.51 -20.00 -5.24
CA ASN A 79 8.99 -20.28 -6.58
C ASN A 79 8.30 -21.64 -6.70
N GLN A 80 8.23 -22.43 -5.63
CA GLN A 80 7.62 -23.75 -5.68
C GLN A 80 6.10 -23.66 -5.78
N ASN A 81 5.55 -24.31 -6.80
CA ASN A 81 4.11 -24.54 -6.91
C ASN A 81 3.69 -25.73 -6.03
N TRP A 82 2.86 -25.43 -5.04
CA TRP A 82 2.18 -26.40 -4.19
C TRP A 82 1.00 -27.01 -4.94
N VAL A 83 0.78 -28.31 -4.74
CA VAL A 83 -0.31 -29.04 -5.38
C VAL A 83 -1.14 -29.79 -4.34
N THR A 84 -2.33 -30.21 -4.76
CA THR A 84 -3.27 -30.92 -3.90
C THR A 84 -2.72 -32.25 -3.43
N ALA A 85 -2.84 -32.54 -2.13
CA ALA A 85 -2.52 -33.86 -1.61
C ALA A 85 -3.64 -34.88 -1.95
N PRO A 86 -3.30 -36.15 -2.22
CA PRO A 86 -1.95 -36.68 -2.39
C PRO A 86 -1.37 -36.37 -3.78
N ALA A 87 -0.12 -35.93 -3.83
CA ALA A 87 0.62 -35.70 -5.06
C ALA A 87 1.61 -36.86 -5.34
N SER A 88 2.12 -36.96 -6.57
CA SER A 88 3.16 -37.95 -6.92
C SER A 88 4.48 -37.73 -6.16
N THR A 89 4.71 -36.52 -5.64
CA THR A 89 5.83 -36.17 -4.75
C THR A 89 5.31 -35.46 -3.50
N THR A 90 5.63 -35.96 -2.31
CA THR A 90 5.24 -35.33 -1.03
C THR A 90 5.91 -33.96 -0.83
N ALA A 91 7.09 -33.75 -1.42
CA ALA A 91 7.82 -32.48 -1.34
C ALA A 91 7.06 -31.27 -1.94
N ARG A 92 5.94 -31.50 -2.64
CA ARG A 92 5.09 -30.47 -3.28
C ARG A 92 3.64 -30.55 -2.87
N ASP A 93 3.28 -31.45 -1.95
CA ASP A 93 1.92 -31.48 -1.40
C ASP A 93 1.71 -30.33 -0.39
N GLY A 94 0.48 -30.17 0.08
CA GLY A 94 0.15 -29.16 1.09
C GLY A 94 -0.63 -27.95 0.58
N LEU A 95 -1.07 -27.94 -0.69
CA LEU A 95 -2.05 -26.95 -1.14
C LEU A 95 -3.39 -27.19 -0.43
N GLY A 96 -3.86 -26.18 0.31
CA GLY A 96 -5.17 -26.19 0.97
C GLY A 96 -6.34 -26.24 -0.03
N PRO A 97 -7.56 -26.55 0.43
CA PRO A 97 -8.72 -26.69 -0.45
C PRO A 97 -9.17 -25.38 -1.11
N LEU A 98 -8.94 -24.26 -0.41
CA LEU A 98 -9.24 -22.89 -0.84
C LEU A 98 -7.96 -22.07 -0.71
N PHE A 99 -7.68 -21.21 -1.69
CA PHE A 99 -6.44 -20.43 -1.75
C PHE A 99 -6.61 -19.20 -2.66
N ASN A 100 -5.66 -18.25 -2.60
CA ASN A 100 -5.54 -17.16 -3.57
C ASN A 100 -4.40 -17.39 -4.58
N ALA A 101 -3.36 -18.15 -4.18
CA ALA A 101 -2.25 -18.55 -5.03
C ALA A 101 -1.64 -19.86 -4.52
N HIS A 102 -1.02 -20.62 -5.42
CA HIS A 102 -0.40 -21.91 -5.11
C HIS A 102 1.13 -21.82 -5.01
N SER A 103 1.71 -20.62 -4.98
CA SER A 103 3.13 -20.35 -4.69
C SER A 103 3.30 -18.93 -4.16
N CYS A 104 4.40 -18.67 -3.46
CA CYS A 104 4.72 -17.33 -2.96
C CYS A 104 4.92 -16.37 -4.14
N ALA A 105 5.69 -16.81 -5.14
CA ALA A 105 5.91 -16.09 -6.39
C ALA A 105 4.62 -15.84 -7.21
N GLY A 106 3.56 -16.63 -6.99
CA GLY A 106 2.25 -16.40 -7.61
C GLY A 106 1.61 -15.08 -7.18
N CYS A 107 1.84 -14.66 -5.93
CA CYS A 107 1.42 -13.32 -5.45
C CYS A 107 2.54 -12.27 -5.64
N HIS A 108 3.79 -12.66 -5.39
CA HIS A 108 4.96 -11.80 -5.42
C HIS A 108 5.78 -12.06 -6.70
N PHE A 109 5.18 -11.79 -7.85
CA PHE A 109 5.75 -12.15 -9.15
C PHE A 109 7.14 -11.54 -9.36
N LYS A 110 8.15 -12.41 -9.56
CA LYS A 110 9.57 -12.02 -9.66
C LYS A 110 10.03 -11.15 -8.49
N ASP A 111 9.56 -11.48 -7.27
CA ASP A 111 9.86 -10.76 -6.04
C ASP A 111 9.34 -9.30 -6.06
N GLY A 112 8.52 -8.98 -7.06
CA GLY A 112 7.94 -7.68 -7.30
C GLY A 112 6.55 -7.52 -6.70
N ARG A 113 5.96 -6.38 -7.03
CA ARG A 113 4.64 -5.99 -6.57
C ARG A 113 3.59 -6.66 -7.45
N GLY A 114 2.51 -7.11 -6.84
CA GLY A 114 1.29 -7.42 -7.59
C GLY A 114 0.67 -6.15 -8.18
N ARG A 115 -0.52 -6.32 -8.78
CA ARG A 115 -1.38 -5.21 -9.19
C ARG A 115 -2.84 -5.61 -9.05
N PRO A 116 -3.78 -4.66 -8.92
CA PRO A 116 -5.19 -4.98 -9.06
C PRO A 116 -5.53 -5.44 -10.49
N PRO A 117 -6.64 -6.17 -10.69
CA PRO A 117 -7.17 -6.44 -12.02
C PRO A 117 -7.51 -5.13 -12.72
N ALA A 118 -7.17 -5.01 -14.01
CA ALA A 118 -7.40 -3.81 -14.81
C ALA A 118 -8.84 -3.71 -15.34
N ALA A 119 -9.57 -4.83 -15.37
CA ALA A 119 -10.97 -4.90 -15.76
C ALA A 119 -11.70 -6.07 -15.07
N ASP A 120 -13.03 -6.05 -15.09
CA ASP A 120 -13.85 -7.13 -14.55
C ASP A 120 -13.56 -8.47 -15.27
N GLY A 121 -13.47 -9.55 -14.51
CA GLY A 121 -13.17 -10.89 -15.02
C GLY A 121 -11.70 -11.15 -15.37
N GLU A 122 -10.81 -10.17 -15.22
CA GLU A 122 -9.38 -10.41 -15.32
C GLU A 122 -8.88 -11.19 -14.10
N LEU A 123 -8.16 -12.29 -14.35
CA LEU A 123 -7.46 -13.01 -13.29
C LEU A 123 -6.33 -12.13 -12.75
N SER A 124 -6.36 -11.86 -11.45
CA SER A 124 -5.33 -11.06 -10.79
C SER A 124 -4.43 -11.94 -9.95
N THR A 125 -3.13 -11.93 -10.24
CA THR A 125 -2.09 -12.54 -9.42
C THR A 125 -1.54 -11.53 -8.43
N GLY A 126 -1.59 -11.84 -7.12
CA GLY A 126 -1.09 -10.95 -6.07
C GLY A 126 -2.04 -9.82 -5.66
N PHE A 127 -3.34 -10.01 -5.87
CA PHE A 127 -4.40 -9.15 -5.34
C PHE A 127 -5.36 -9.98 -4.50
N LEU A 128 -5.82 -9.45 -3.39
CA LEU A 128 -6.80 -10.11 -2.53
C LEU A 128 -7.72 -9.10 -1.86
N LEU A 129 -8.85 -9.58 -1.35
CA LEU A 129 -9.77 -8.80 -0.53
C LEU A 129 -9.72 -9.32 0.92
N ARG A 130 -9.36 -8.45 1.85
CA ARG A 130 -9.60 -8.68 3.29
C ARG A 130 -11.04 -8.34 3.62
N LEU A 131 -11.64 -9.16 4.46
CA LEU A 131 -13.05 -9.07 4.87
C LEU A 131 -13.14 -8.86 6.37
N SER A 132 -14.07 -8.01 6.78
CA SER A 132 -14.41 -7.80 8.19
C SER A 132 -15.83 -7.29 8.35
N VAL A 133 -16.33 -7.28 9.57
CA VAL A 133 -17.55 -6.56 9.98
C VAL A 133 -17.18 -5.49 11.01
N PRO A 134 -18.06 -4.51 11.32
CA PRO A 134 -17.76 -3.49 12.30
C PRO A 134 -17.39 -4.08 13.67
N GLY A 135 -16.42 -3.46 14.32
CA GLY A 135 -15.89 -3.90 15.61
C GLY A 135 -14.49 -4.50 15.52
N THR A 136 -13.94 -4.82 16.68
CA THR A 136 -12.62 -5.41 16.83
C THR A 136 -12.67 -6.63 17.75
N THR A 137 -11.74 -7.56 17.54
CA THR A 137 -11.49 -8.67 18.45
C THR A 137 -10.92 -8.16 19.77
N VAL A 138 -10.75 -9.06 20.73
CA VAL A 138 -10.09 -8.77 22.02
C VAL A 138 -8.65 -8.27 21.87
N SER A 139 -7.98 -8.62 20.78
CA SER A 139 -6.63 -8.17 20.44
C SER A 139 -6.61 -6.88 19.61
N GLY A 140 -7.77 -6.25 19.39
CA GLY A 140 -7.88 -5.04 18.56
C GLY A 140 -7.82 -5.29 17.05
N ALA A 141 -7.75 -6.54 16.60
CA ALA A 141 -7.80 -6.88 15.17
C ALA A 141 -9.22 -6.65 14.61
N PRO A 142 -9.38 -6.42 13.29
CA PRO A 142 -10.72 -6.35 12.68
C PRO A 142 -11.53 -7.63 12.97
N GLN A 143 -12.80 -7.47 13.33
CA GLN A 143 -13.70 -8.60 13.50
C GLN A 143 -13.91 -9.30 12.14
N PRO A 144 -13.58 -10.59 11.99
CA PRO A 144 -13.71 -11.28 10.69
C PRO A 144 -15.17 -11.37 10.25
N GLU A 145 -15.39 -11.47 8.94
CA GLU A 145 -16.70 -11.78 8.37
C GLU A 145 -17.13 -13.19 8.82
N PRO A 146 -18.38 -13.39 9.30
CA PRO A 146 -18.78 -14.62 9.98
C PRO A 146 -18.82 -15.89 9.11
N VAL A 147 -18.96 -15.77 7.79
CA VAL A 147 -19.08 -16.89 6.84
C VAL A 147 -17.76 -17.16 6.13
N TYR A 148 -17.06 -16.11 5.72
CA TYR A 148 -15.87 -16.12 4.86
C TYR A 148 -14.58 -15.74 5.61
N GLY A 149 -14.67 -15.41 6.90
CA GLY A 149 -13.52 -15.11 7.73
C GLY A 149 -12.86 -13.77 7.38
N GLY A 150 -11.53 -13.72 7.46
CA GLY A 150 -10.76 -12.47 7.32
C GLY A 150 -10.25 -12.16 5.91
N GLN A 151 -10.39 -13.08 4.96
CA GLN A 151 -9.84 -12.96 3.60
C GLN A 151 -10.56 -13.88 2.64
N LEU A 152 -11.08 -13.32 1.54
CA LEU A 152 -11.72 -14.08 0.48
C LEU A 152 -10.71 -15.02 -0.21
N GLN A 153 -11.04 -16.30 -0.34
CA GLN A 153 -10.30 -17.28 -1.14
C GLN A 153 -10.97 -17.48 -2.51
N ASP A 154 -10.41 -16.84 -3.53
CA ASP A 154 -10.99 -16.78 -4.89
C ASP A 154 -10.61 -17.96 -5.79
N GLN A 155 -9.85 -18.94 -5.28
CA GLN A 155 -9.53 -20.18 -5.97
C GLN A 155 -9.78 -21.39 -5.08
N ALA A 156 -10.04 -22.53 -5.72
CA ALA A 156 -10.29 -23.80 -5.06
C ALA A 156 -9.66 -24.96 -5.84
N ILE A 157 -9.46 -26.06 -5.14
CA ILE A 157 -9.05 -27.32 -5.76
C ILE A 157 -10.19 -27.95 -6.55
N MET A 158 -9.88 -28.93 -7.41
CA MET A 158 -10.90 -29.64 -8.19
C MET A 158 -11.95 -30.28 -7.27
N GLY A 159 -13.24 -30.06 -7.60
CA GLY A 159 -14.37 -30.60 -6.85
C GLY A 159 -14.87 -29.71 -5.72
N LEU A 160 -14.22 -28.57 -5.47
CA LEU A 160 -14.68 -27.52 -4.55
C LEU A 160 -14.96 -26.21 -5.31
N ALA A 161 -15.91 -25.44 -4.80
CA ALA A 161 -16.14 -24.07 -5.27
C ALA A 161 -15.20 -23.12 -4.53
N ALA A 162 -14.72 -22.07 -5.21
CA ALA A 162 -14.09 -20.94 -4.53
C ALA A 162 -15.12 -20.21 -3.65
N GLU A 163 -14.67 -19.41 -2.69
CA GLU A 163 -15.57 -18.66 -1.81
C GLU A 163 -16.41 -17.64 -2.57
N GLY A 164 -15.84 -17.05 -3.62
CA GLY A 164 -16.48 -16.14 -4.55
C GLY A 164 -15.48 -15.59 -5.56
N ALA A 165 -15.96 -14.77 -6.48
CA ALA A 165 -15.14 -14.12 -7.49
C ALA A 165 -15.02 -12.62 -7.19
N ILE A 166 -13.79 -12.09 -7.32
CA ILE A 166 -13.53 -10.66 -7.23
C ILE A 166 -14.00 -9.99 -8.53
N SER A 167 -14.76 -8.92 -8.38
CA SER A 167 -15.19 -8.06 -9.49
C SER A 167 -14.71 -6.63 -9.27
N VAL A 168 -14.33 -5.96 -10.35
CA VAL A 168 -13.88 -4.56 -10.32
C VAL A 168 -14.51 -3.75 -11.44
N ALA A 169 -15.02 -2.57 -11.09
CA ALA A 169 -15.39 -1.52 -12.03
C ALA A 169 -14.53 -0.29 -11.78
N TYR A 170 -14.16 0.44 -12.83
CA TYR A 170 -13.40 1.68 -12.72
C TYR A 170 -14.23 2.86 -13.21
N GLU A 171 -14.27 3.92 -12.42
CA GLU A 171 -14.84 5.21 -12.77
C GLU A 171 -13.73 6.22 -13.06
N ASP A 172 -13.79 6.89 -14.20
CA ASP A 172 -12.88 7.99 -14.54
C ASP A 172 -13.30 9.27 -13.80
N VAL A 173 -12.39 9.83 -13.02
CA VAL A 173 -12.62 11.02 -12.19
C VAL A 173 -11.63 12.11 -12.61
N PRO A 174 -12.10 13.21 -13.22
CA PRO A 174 -11.22 14.33 -13.53
C PRO A 174 -10.71 14.98 -12.24
N PHE A 175 -9.41 15.20 -12.16
CA PHE A 175 -8.73 15.85 -11.05
C PHE A 175 -7.89 17.00 -11.58
N THR A 176 -8.01 18.17 -10.94
CA THR A 176 -7.23 19.36 -11.32
C THR A 176 -6.04 19.49 -10.39
N LEU A 177 -4.83 19.41 -10.95
CA LEU A 177 -3.58 19.64 -10.25
C LEU A 177 -3.44 21.11 -9.84
N GLY A 178 -2.52 21.40 -8.92
CA GLY A 178 -2.32 22.76 -8.39
C GLY A 178 -1.90 23.82 -9.42
N ASP A 179 -1.40 23.40 -10.59
CA ASP A 179 -1.05 24.25 -11.73
C ASP A 179 -2.21 24.47 -12.71
N GLY A 180 -3.39 23.88 -12.45
CA GLY A 180 -4.56 23.91 -13.32
C GLY A 180 -4.62 22.78 -14.36
N THR A 181 -3.62 21.91 -14.44
CA THR A 181 -3.63 20.76 -15.35
C THR A 181 -4.70 19.75 -14.92
N VAL A 182 -5.58 19.36 -15.84
CA VAL A 182 -6.58 18.32 -15.58
C VAL A 182 -6.03 16.95 -15.97
N ILE A 183 -5.98 16.04 -15.01
CA ILE A 183 -5.66 14.63 -15.21
C ILE A 183 -6.90 13.78 -14.95
N ILE A 184 -6.92 12.55 -15.50
CA ILE A 184 -7.99 11.59 -15.22
C ILE A 184 -7.46 10.55 -14.23
N LEU A 185 -8.07 10.51 -13.05
CA LEU A 185 -7.85 9.45 -12.06
C LEU A 185 -8.83 8.31 -12.32
N ARG A 186 -8.49 7.10 -11.88
CA ARG A 186 -9.43 5.98 -11.87
C ARG A 186 -9.80 5.62 -10.44
N ARG A 187 -11.09 5.59 -10.14
CA ARG A 187 -11.63 5.11 -8.87
C ARG A 187 -12.12 3.66 -9.04
N PRO A 188 -11.50 2.67 -8.39
CA PRO A 188 -12.01 1.30 -8.38
C PRO A 188 -13.23 1.17 -7.46
N ALA A 189 -14.22 0.41 -7.91
CA ALA A 189 -15.32 -0.12 -7.12
C ALA A 189 -15.22 -1.66 -7.15
N TYR A 190 -14.88 -2.25 -6.02
CA TYR A 190 -14.76 -3.70 -5.88
C TYR A 190 -16.07 -4.31 -5.38
N ALA A 191 -16.40 -5.48 -5.90
CA ALA A 191 -17.52 -6.30 -5.46
C ALA A 191 -17.10 -7.77 -5.41
N ILE A 192 -17.89 -8.59 -4.70
CA ILE A 192 -17.71 -10.03 -4.63
C ILE A 192 -18.96 -10.67 -5.25
N LYS A 193 -18.74 -11.55 -6.22
CA LYS A 193 -19.80 -12.25 -6.97
C LYS A 193 -19.71 -13.75 -6.69
N ASP A 194 -20.76 -14.48 -7.06
CA ASP A 194 -20.77 -15.95 -7.09
C ASP A 194 -20.38 -16.61 -5.76
N LEU A 195 -20.92 -16.07 -4.66
CA LEU A 195 -20.72 -16.57 -3.31
C LEU A 195 -21.16 -18.03 -3.17
N ALA A 196 -20.26 -18.90 -2.71
CA ALA A 196 -20.51 -20.34 -2.68
C ALA A 196 -21.02 -20.87 -1.32
N TYR A 197 -20.85 -20.10 -0.24
CA TYR A 197 -21.09 -20.58 1.14
C TYR A 197 -22.19 -19.82 1.88
N GLY A 198 -23.02 -19.08 1.13
CA GLY A 198 -24.12 -18.27 1.66
C GLY A 198 -23.85 -16.77 1.56
N ASP A 199 -24.82 -15.98 2.01
CA ASP A 199 -24.71 -14.52 1.96
C ASP A 199 -23.69 -14.01 2.99
N MET A 200 -22.97 -12.95 2.62
CA MET A 200 -22.15 -12.19 3.56
C MET A 200 -23.02 -11.39 4.53
N ALA A 201 -22.46 -11.05 5.69
CA ALA A 201 -23.08 -10.11 6.63
C ALA A 201 -23.35 -8.75 5.94
N ALA A 202 -24.47 -8.12 6.28
CA ALA A 202 -24.93 -6.88 5.64
C ALA A 202 -23.94 -5.71 5.76
N GLU A 203 -23.16 -5.68 6.84
CA GLU A 203 -22.16 -4.63 7.12
C GLU A 203 -20.73 -5.08 6.78
N THR A 204 -20.57 -6.03 5.86
CA THR A 204 -19.24 -6.48 5.44
C THR A 204 -18.43 -5.33 4.86
N MET A 205 -17.24 -5.14 5.40
CA MET A 205 -16.24 -4.19 4.96
C MET A 205 -15.18 -4.92 4.14
N VAL A 206 -14.73 -4.27 3.07
CA VAL A 206 -13.76 -4.83 2.12
C VAL A 206 -12.51 -3.96 2.10
N SER A 207 -11.35 -4.59 2.27
CA SER A 207 -10.04 -3.93 2.14
C SER A 207 -9.20 -4.61 1.05
N PRO A 208 -9.10 -3.99 -0.14
CA PRO A 208 -8.24 -4.46 -1.23
C PRO A 208 -6.76 -4.43 -0.85
N ARG A 209 -6.03 -5.50 -1.16
CA ARG A 209 -4.59 -5.62 -0.91
C ARG A 209 -3.87 -6.11 -2.16
N VAL A 210 -2.67 -5.56 -2.35
CA VAL A 210 -1.74 -5.99 -3.39
C VAL A 210 -0.49 -6.49 -2.69
N ALA A 211 0.04 -7.62 -3.15
CA ALA A 211 1.30 -8.17 -2.68
C ALA A 211 2.43 -7.13 -2.84
N ASN A 212 3.17 -6.88 -1.77
CA ASN A 212 4.33 -6.00 -1.77
C ASN A 212 5.51 -6.64 -2.49
N GLN A 213 6.49 -5.82 -2.87
CA GLN A 213 7.77 -6.34 -3.32
C GLN A 213 8.51 -7.02 -2.15
N MET A 214 9.29 -8.04 -2.44
CA MET A 214 10.02 -8.86 -1.46
C MET A 214 11.49 -8.44 -1.33
N LEU A 215 11.76 -7.14 -1.30
CA LEU A 215 13.09 -6.57 -1.06
C LEU A 215 13.12 -5.71 0.21
N GLY A 216 14.29 -5.50 0.77
CA GLY A 216 14.53 -4.46 1.78
C GLY A 216 13.89 -4.71 3.15
N MET A 217 13.14 -5.79 3.36
CA MET A 217 12.49 -6.08 4.65
C MET A 217 13.48 -6.12 5.82
N GLY A 218 14.68 -6.68 5.62
CA GLY A 218 15.72 -6.67 6.66
C GLY A 218 16.28 -5.27 6.97
N LEU A 219 16.27 -4.35 6.00
CA LEU A 219 16.64 -2.95 6.25
C LEU A 219 15.54 -2.21 7.01
N LEU A 220 14.26 -2.52 6.72
CA LEU A 220 13.12 -1.99 7.47
C LEU A 220 13.11 -2.51 8.91
N GLU A 221 13.44 -3.78 9.13
CA GLU A 221 13.58 -4.37 10.46
C GLU A 221 14.73 -3.75 11.27
N ALA A 222 15.75 -3.23 10.59
CA ALA A 222 16.86 -2.53 11.24
C ALA A 222 16.51 -1.09 11.68
N VAL A 223 15.33 -0.57 11.33
CA VAL A 223 14.86 0.75 11.80
C VAL A 223 14.45 0.63 13.28
N PRO A 224 15.08 1.37 14.21
CA PRO A 224 14.73 1.29 15.61
C PRO A 224 13.32 1.82 15.89
N GLU A 225 12.60 1.16 16.79
CA GLU A 225 11.25 1.56 17.21
C GLU A 225 11.24 3.00 17.75
N GLU A 226 12.24 3.38 18.54
CA GLU A 226 12.36 4.73 19.08
C GLU A 226 12.42 5.81 18.00
N GLY A 227 12.99 5.49 16.83
CA GLY A 227 13.03 6.38 15.68
C GLY A 227 11.64 6.58 15.07
N ILE A 228 10.87 5.49 14.94
CA ILE A 228 9.49 5.52 14.42
C ILE A 228 8.59 6.32 15.37
N VAL A 229 8.69 6.07 16.67
CA VAL A 229 7.87 6.77 17.68
C VAL A 229 8.25 8.24 17.78
N ALA A 230 9.54 8.58 17.72
CA ALA A 230 9.99 9.98 17.75
C ALA A 230 9.56 10.78 16.51
N ALA A 231 9.37 10.11 15.37
CA ALA A 231 8.89 10.73 14.13
C ALA A 231 7.36 10.93 14.08
N ALA A 232 6.61 10.44 15.08
CA ALA A 232 5.17 10.67 15.13
C ALA A 232 4.88 12.15 15.47
N ASP A 233 4.07 12.79 14.63
CA ASP A 233 3.59 14.14 14.87
C ASP A 233 2.07 14.22 14.67
N PRO A 234 1.27 13.65 15.58
CA PRO A 234 -0.18 13.54 15.42
C PRO A 234 -0.91 14.88 15.34
N ASP A 235 -0.28 15.95 15.82
CA ASP A 235 -0.85 17.29 15.96
C ASP A 235 -0.22 18.32 15.00
N ASP A 236 0.62 17.87 14.04
CA ASP A 236 1.27 18.72 13.03
C ASP A 236 1.93 19.96 13.67
N ARG A 237 2.82 19.71 14.63
CA ARG A 237 3.44 20.72 15.48
C ARG A 237 4.44 21.58 14.72
N ASP A 238 5.00 21.08 13.63
CA ASP A 238 5.89 21.84 12.75
C ASP A 238 5.15 22.57 11.62
N GLY A 239 3.86 22.26 11.42
CA GLY A 239 2.98 22.96 10.48
C GLY A 239 3.30 22.67 9.02
N ASP A 240 3.88 21.51 8.73
CA ASP A 240 4.17 21.05 7.38
C ASP A 240 2.94 20.41 6.69
N GLY A 241 1.86 20.19 7.45
CA GLY A 241 0.60 19.60 6.98
C GLY A 241 0.53 18.08 7.13
N ILE A 242 1.50 17.44 7.80
CA ILE A 242 1.61 15.99 7.96
C ILE A 242 1.36 15.59 9.42
N SER A 243 0.18 15.03 9.69
CA SER A 243 -0.18 14.52 11.03
C SER A 243 0.15 13.03 11.21
N GLY A 244 1.43 12.67 11.15
CA GLY A 244 1.90 11.28 11.21
C GLY A 244 1.63 10.60 12.56
N ARG A 245 1.20 9.33 12.55
CA ARG A 245 0.94 8.54 13.77
C ARG A 245 1.67 7.21 13.71
N ALA A 246 2.36 6.85 14.79
CA ALA A 246 2.88 5.50 14.95
C ALA A 246 1.71 4.50 15.00
N ASN A 247 1.81 3.42 14.23
CA ASN A 247 0.81 2.37 14.20
C ASN A 247 1.24 1.23 15.16
N TYR A 248 0.41 0.97 16.17
CA TYR A 248 0.62 -0.11 17.12
C TYR A 248 -0.21 -1.33 16.73
N VAL A 249 0.38 -2.51 16.84
CA VAL A 249 -0.28 -3.79 16.56
C VAL A 249 -0.07 -4.74 17.73
N TRP A 250 -1.00 -5.68 17.91
CA TRP A 250 -0.90 -6.71 18.93
C TRP A 250 0.35 -7.57 18.77
N ASP A 251 1.12 -7.70 19.83
CA ASP A 251 2.24 -8.62 19.96
C ASP A 251 1.71 -10.00 20.32
N SER A 252 1.58 -10.87 19.32
CA SER A 252 1.08 -12.23 19.53
C SER A 252 2.02 -13.13 20.32
N LEU A 253 3.31 -12.79 20.43
CA LEU A 253 4.29 -13.59 21.16
C LEU A 253 4.24 -13.28 22.66
N ASN A 254 4.02 -12.01 23.00
CA ASN A 254 3.98 -11.53 24.38
C ASN A 254 2.55 -11.26 24.90
N GLU A 255 1.54 -11.45 24.05
CA GLU A 255 0.12 -11.22 24.35
C GLU A 255 -0.17 -9.81 24.90
N ARG A 256 0.30 -8.77 24.20
CA ARG A 256 0.14 -7.36 24.59
C ARG A 256 0.01 -6.39 23.44
#